data_AF-C1EJJ8-F1
#
_entry.id   AF-C1EJJ8-F1
#
_cell.length_a   1.000
_cell.length_b   1.000
_cell.length_c   1.000
_cell.angle_alpha   90.00
_cell.angle_beta   90.00
_cell.angle_gamma   90.00
#
_symmetry.space_group_name_H-M   'P 1'
#
loop_
_entity.id
_entity.type
_entity.pdbx_description
1 polymer ?
#
loop_
_entity_poly.entity_id
_entity_poly.type
_entity_poly.pdbx_seq_one_letter_code
_entity_poly.pdbx_strand_id
1 'polypeptide(L)'
;LISQTPKMKIWLLFFSVLATVALAEVTDIALGGWHSCALLTGGAIKCWGRNRYGELGDGTTTSRTNPVDVSGITNATSIALSDRHTCALLTGGRIKCWGYNEYGQLGDGTTTQSTTPVDVSGITTATSLALGGYSSCALLTGGTMKCWGYNYRGQLGDGTTTNRKKPVNVSGITTATSIALGSSHMCALLTGGTMKCWGDNYRGQLGDGTTTNRNTPVNVSGITTATSIALGDHSSCVLLTGGTMKCWGDNRLGQLGDGTTTNRNTPVNVSGITTATSIALGARHTCALLMGGAMKCWGYNGLGQLGDGTAKNNHNNPVYVIGLYAPSLPPSPPPPPPPFPSPPLPPFPSPPSSPPPPPPPKLILDEDDHAAGLTGILVVLVATIFNML
;
A
#
# COMPACT_ATOMS: atom_id res chain seq x y z
N LEU A 1 20.27 -20.96 56.67
CA LEU A 1 19.61 -22.11 55.99
C LEU A 1 18.47 -21.52 55.16
N ILE A 2 18.45 -21.49 53.82
CA ILE A 2 19.19 -22.22 52.79
C ILE A 2 19.44 -21.29 51.58
N SER A 3 20.71 -21.28 51.17
CA SER A 3 21.29 -21.14 49.82
C SER A 3 21.07 -19.87 48.97
N GLN A 4 22.15 -19.09 48.87
CA GLN A 4 22.40 -18.12 47.80
C GLN A 4 22.55 -18.81 46.43
N THR A 5 22.02 -18.19 45.37
CA THR A 5 22.65 -18.24 44.03
C THR A 5 22.62 -16.85 43.37
N PRO A 6 23.73 -16.40 42.75
CA PRO A 6 23.84 -15.09 42.12
C PRO A 6 23.29 -15.15 40.69
N LYS A 7 21.97 -15.28 40.52
CA LYS A 7 21.31 -15.19 39.19
C LYS A 7 20.08 -14.28 39.16
N MET A 8 19.94 -13.43 40.18
CA MET A 8 18.79 -12.53 40.34
C MET A 8 19.18 -11.05 40.42
N LYS A 9 20.36 -10.69 39.88
CA LYS A 9 20.84 -9.29 39.73
C LYS A 9 21.21 -8.90 38.28
N ILE A 10 20.94 -9.75 37.29
CA ILE A 10 21.15 -9.44 35.86
C ILE A 10 19.82 -9.24 35.10
N TRP A 11 18.69 -9.57 35.70
CA TRP A 11 17.36 -9.36 35.08
C TRP A 11 16.73 -7.98 35.39
N LEU A 12 17.40 -7.15 36.19
CA LEU A 12 16.98 -5.77 36.51
C LEU A 12 17.87 -4.69 35.87
N LEU A 13 18.86 -5.07 35.05
CA LEU A 13 19.69 -4.14 34.28
C LEU A 13 19.58 -4.32 32.75
N PHE A 14 18.81 -5.32 32.28
CA PHE A 14 18.45 -5.47 30.87
C PHE A 14 17.07 -4.91 30.51
N PHE A 15 16.24 -4.56 31.51
CA PHE A 15 14.95 -3.90 31.32
C PHE A 15 14.96 -2.40 31.66
N SER A 16 16.11 -1.82 32.06
CA SER A 16 16.23 -0.42 32.47
C SER A 16 17.00 0.47 31.49
N VAL A 17 17.30 -0.01 30.28
CA VAL A 17 17.90 0.82 29.19
C VAL A 17 17.02 0.84 27.93
N LEU A 18 15.90 0.10 27.91
CA LEU A 18 14.91 0.10 26.83
C LEU A 18 13.52 0.62 27.25
N ALA A 19 13.36 1.12 28.49
CA ALA A 19 12.06 1.51 29.03
C ALA A 19 11.90 3.02 29.38
N THR A 20 12.88 3.88 29.14
CA THR A 20 12.75 5.33 29.45
C THR A 20 13.48 6.25 28.46
N VAL A 21 13.30 6.01 27.16
CA VAL A 21 13.44 7.06 26.13
C VAL A 21 12.23 6.96 25.19
N ALA A 22 11.19 7.73 25.54
CA ALA A 22 10.12 8.25 24.71
C ALA A 22 9.74 7.49 23.41
N LEU A 23 9.00 6.38 23.52
CA LEU A 23 8.12 5.94 22.43
C LEU A 23 6.83 6.79 22.32
N ALA A 24 6.62 7.72 23.26
CA ALA A 24 5.51 8.66 23.25
C ALA A 24 5.64 9.80 22.21
N GLU A 25 6.71 9.84 21.42
CA GLU A 25 6.93 10.90 20.43
C GLU A 25 6.72 10.47 18.97
N VAL A 26 6.78 9.20 18.58
CA VAL A 26 6.68 8.81 17.16
C VAL A 26 5.22 8.83 16.68
N THR A 27 4.93 9.59 15.62
CA THR A 27 3.59 9.69 15.01
C THR A 27 3.48 8.93 13.69
N ASP A 28 4.59 8.73 12.99
CA ASP A 28 4.63 8.00 11.72
C ASP A 28 6.01 7.36 11.48
N ILE A 29 6.05 6.27 10.69
CA ILE A 29 7.28 5.61 10.25
C ILE A 29 7.19 5.41 8.75
N ALA A 30 8.21 5.91 8.04
CA ALA A 30 8.33 5.74 6.61
C ALA A 30 9.56 4.85 6.30
N LEU A 31 9.35 3.86 5.42
CA LEU A 31 10.31 2.82 5.10
C LEU A 31 10.79 2.97 3.65
N GLY A 32 12.10 3.07 3.44
CA GLY A 32 12.74 2.95 2.13
C GLY A 32 13.44 1.60 1.97
N GLY A 33 14.04 1.35 0.80
CA GLY A 33 14.72 0.08 0.54
C GLY A 33 15.95 -0.19 1.43
N TRP A 34 16.63 0.87 1.87
CA TRP A 34 17.89 0.75 2.64
C TRP A 34 18.00 1.70 3.85
N HIS A 35 17.00 2.54 4.08
CA HIS A 35 16.92 3.45 5.22
C HIS A 35 15.47 3.61 5.67
N SER A 36 15.29 4.12 6.88
CA SER A 36 13.99 4.35 7.48
C SER A 36 14.01 5.66 8.24
N CYS A 37 12.85 6.29 8.36
CA CYS A 37 12.68 7.51 9.13
C CYS A 37 11.43 7.45 9.99
N ALA A 38 11.50 8.06 11.17
CA ALA A 38 10.39 8.27 12.07
C ALA A 38 10.04 9.77 12.11
N LEU A 39 8.75 10.07 12.00
CA LEU A 39 8.20 11.40 12.27
C LEU A 39 7.87 11.48 13.75
N LEU A 40 8.30 12.57 14.39
CA LEU A 40 8.04 12.83 15.80
C LEU A 40 6.91 13.83 16.00
N THR A 41 6.34 13.80 17.20
CA THR A 41 5.38 14.76 17.71
C THR A 41 6.06 16.13 17.72
N GLY A 42 5.41 17.11 17.10
CA GLY A 42 6.02 18.43 16.85
C GLY A 42 6.71 18.55 15.49
N GLY A 43 6.86 17.47 14.72
CA GLY A 43 7.30 17.53 13.31
C GLY A 43 8.80 17.42 13.07
N ALA A 44 9.58 17.03 14.08
CA ALA A 44 10.98 16.64 13.89
C ALA A 44 11.07 15.25 13.23
N ILE A 45 12.20 14.95 12.58
CA ILE A 45 12.42 13.67 11.89
C ILE A 45 13.72 13.04 12.38
N LYS A 46 13.68 11.74 12.66
CA LYS A 46 14.88 10.93 12.87
C LYS A 46 15.00 9.84 11.82
N CYS A 47 16.19 9.64 11.24
CA CYS A 47 16.43 8.61 10.22
C CYS A 47 17.57 7.66 10.61
N TRP A 48 17.56 6.44 10.11
CA TRP A 48 18.63 5.45 10.27
C TRP A 48 18.73 4.54 9.04
N GLY A 49 19.86 3.84 8.91
CA GLY A 49 20.18 2.94 7.81
C GLY A 49 21.33 3.44 6.94
N ARG A 50 21.25 3.14 5.64
CA ARG A 50 22.23 3.53 4.63
C ARG A 50 22.22 5.04 4.40
N ASN A 51 23.40 5.63 4.21
CA ASN A 51 23.56 7.08 4.02
C ASN A 51 24.60 7.45 2.94
N ARG A 52 24.77 6.66 1.87
CA ARG A 52 25.87 6.89 0.92
C ARG A 52 25.73 8.19 0.11
N TYR A 53 24.52 8.68 -0.04
CA TYR A 53 24.16 9.87 -0.80
C TYR A 53 23.61 11.00 0.10
N GLY A 54 23.63 10.80 1.42
CA GLY A 54 23.04 11.74 2.38
C GLY A 54 21.56 11.49 2.67
N GLU A 55 21.05 10.28 2.41
CA GLU A 55 19.64 9.87 2.58
C GLU A 55 19.09 10.14 3.99
N LEU A 56 19.95 10.24 5.01
CA LEU A 56 19.59 10.50 6.40
C LEU A 56 19.45 11.98 6.74
N GLY A 57 19.92 12.91 5.91
CA GLY A 57 19.74 14.35 6.12
C GLY A 57 20.50 14.93 7.33
N ASP A 58 21.46 14.20 7.89
CA ASP A 58 22.25 14.57 9.08
C ASP A 58 23.51 15.39 8.74
N GLY A 59 23.63 15.85 7.50
CA GLY A 59 24.80 16.56 6.99
C GLY A 59 25.99 15.66 6.65
N THR A 60 25.88 14.35 6.84
CA THR A 60 26.96 13.38 6.59
C THR A 60 26.60 12.39 5.47
N THR A 61 27.56 11.54 5.12
CA THR A 61 27.37 10.34 4.27
C THR A 61 27.62 9.02 5.03
N THR A 62 27.60 9.09 6.37
CA THR A 62 27.89 7.93 7.23
C THR A 62 26.61 7.18 7.55
N SER A 63 26.59 5.87 7.27
CA SER A 63 25.44 5.01 7.59
C SER A 63 25.29 4.88 9.11
N ARG A 64 24.05 4.82 9.60
CA ARG A 64 23.73 4.83 11.03
C ARG A 64 22.86 3.63 11.37
N THR A 65 23.23 2.86 12.40
CA THR A 65 22.35 1.81 12.94
C THR A 65 21.36 2.34 13.97
N ASN A 66 21.61 3.54 14.50
CA ASN A 66 20.75 4.22 15.46
C ASN A 66 20.11 5.46 14.81
N PRO A 67 18.89 5.86 15.21
CA PRO A 67 18.23 7.06 14.70
C PRO A 67 19.07 8.33 14.94
N VAL A 68 19.24 9.14 13.89
CA VAL A 68 19.88 10.46 13.93
C VAL A 68 18.91 11.54 13.48
N ASP A 69 19.08 12.76 14.00
CA ASP A 69 18.24 13.90 13.66
C ASP A 69 18.47 14.39 12.22
N VAL A 70 17.38 14.67 11.51
CA VAL A 70 17.41 15.35 10.22
C VAL A 70 17.63 16.85 10.45
N SER A 71 18.60 17.42 9.75
CA SER A 71 19.00 18.82 9.94
C SER A 71 17.91 19.80 9.53
N GLY A 72 17.51 20.69 10.44
CA GLY A 72 16.69 21.87 10.10
C GLY A 72 15.22 21.60 9.76
N ILE A 73 14.68 20.42 10.13
CA ILE A 73 13.25 20.12 10.01
C ILE A 73 12.63 19.96 11.40
N THR A 74 11.63 20.81 11.69
CA THR A 74 10.92 20.84 12.97
C THR A 74 9.41 21.00 12.81
N ASN A 75 8.89 20.85 11.59
CA ASN A 75 7.47 21.08 11.27
C ASN A 75 6.98 20.18 10.13
N ALA A 76 7.53 18.97 10.01
CA ALA A 76 7.05 18.00 9.06
C ALA A 76 5.67 17.45 9.45
N THR A 77 4.84 17.20 8.45
CA THR A 77 3.51 16.57 8.59
C THR A 77 3.45 15.18 7.95
N SER A 78 4.36 14.88 7.03
CA SER A 78 4.56 13.53 6.48
C SER A 78 5.96 13.37 5.89
N ILE A 79 6.40 12.13 5.74
CA ILE A 79 7.69 11.75 5.19
C ILE A 79 7.46 10.75 4.06
N ALA A 80 8.18 10.90 2.96
CA ALA A 80 8.21 9.93 1.88
C ALA A 80 9.67 9.53 1.59
N LEU A 81 9.90 8.22 1.38
CA LEU A 81 11.21 7.65 1.11
C LEU A 81 11.22 6.93 -0.24
N SER A 82 12.38 6.97 -0.89
CA SER A 82 12.78 6.07 -1.97
C SER A 82 14.03 5.29 -1.53
N ASP A 83 14.67 4.55 -2.43
CA ASP A 83 15.91 3.82 -2.15
C ASP A 83 17.12 4.73 -1.86
N ARG A 84 17.08 5.98 -2.35
CA ARG A 84 18.26 6.86 -2.41
C ARG A 84 17.99 8.34 -2.11
N HIS A 85 16.74 8.74 -1.90
CA HIS A 85 16.39 10.10 -1.51
C HIS A 85 15.17 10.09 -0.60
N THR A 86 15.04 11.15 0.19
CA THR A 86 13.98 11.34 1.18
C THR A 86 13.38 12.72 0.98
N CYS A 87 12.07 12.84 1.18
CA CYS A 87 11.39 14.12 1.19
C CYS A 87 10.45 14.22 2.40
N ALA A 88 10.28 15.43 2.91
CA ALA A 88 9.32 15.75 3.95
C ALA A 88 8.34 16.81 3.45
N LEU A 89 7.05 16.57 3.70
CA LEU A 89 6.01 17.59 3.58
C LEU A 89 5.99 18.38 4.87
N LEU A 90 6.07 19.71 4.77
CA LEU A 90 6.06 20.61 5.92
C LEU A 90 4.67 21.21 6.13
N THR A 91 4.41 21.68 7.35
CA THR A 91 3.25 22.53 7.64
C THR A 91 3.22 23.72 6.66
N GLY A 92 2.06 23.96 6.05
CA GLY A 92 1.89 24.98 5.02
C GLY A 92 2.24 24.53 3.60
N GLY A 93 2.39 23.23 3.35
CA GLY A 93 2.40 22.65 1.99
C GLY A 93 3.71 22.82 1.22
N ARG A 94 4.79 23.25 1.88
CA ARG A 94 6.15 23.26 1.33
C ARG A 94 6.79 21.87 1.46
N ILE A 95 7.79 21.59 0.62
CA ILE A 95 8.47 20.30 0.59
C ILE A 95 9.97 20.53 0.68
N LYS A 96 10.64 19.73 1.50
CA LYS A 96 12.09 19.62 1.50
C LYS A 96 12.53 18.21 1.12
N CYS A 97 13.57 18.08 0.31
CA CYS A 97 14.13 16.80 -0.11
C CYS A 97 15.64 16.75 0.14
N TRP A 98 16.20 15.55 0.32
CA TRP A 98 17.65 15.33 0.46
C TRP A 98 18.04 13.92 -0.02
N GLY A 99 19.35 13.68 -0.17
CA GLY A 99 19.92 12.46 -0.73
C GLY A 99 20.41 12.62 -2.17
N TYR A 100 20.31 11.53 -2.94
CA TYR A 100 20.77 11.43 -4.33
C TYR A 100 19.95 12.32 -5.29
N ASN A 101 20.61 12.99 -6.26
CA ASN A 101 19.96 13.99 -7.14
C ASN A 101 20.40 13.97 -8.63
N GLU A 102 21.02 12.91 -9.14
CA GLU A 102 21.57 12.95 -10.53
C GLU A 102 20.52 13.22 -11.62
N TYR A 103 19.24 12.96 -11.36
CA TYR A 103 18.14 13.19 -12.28
C TYR A 103 17.27 14.39 -11.91
N GLY A 104 17.63 15.14 -10.87
CA GLY A 104 16.87 16.29 -10.38
C GLY A 104 15.71 15.93 -9.44
N GLN A 105 15.71 14.75 -8.85
CA GLN A 105 14.66 14.22 -7.96
C GLN A 105 14.52 14.97 -6.62
N LEU A 106 15.46 15.85 -6.27
CA LEU A 106 15.30 16.80 -5.16
C LEU A 106 14.46 18.03 -5.52
N GLY A 107 14.28 18.33 -6.82
CA GLY A 107 13.35 19.39 -7.27
C GLY A 107 13.82 20.82 -6.97
N ASP A 108 15.08 21.00 -6.59
CA ASP A 108 15.72 22.26 -6.21
C ASP A 108 16.30 23.03 -7.42
N GLY A 109 16.14 22.50 -8.64
CA GLY A 109 16.73 23.04 -9.86
C GLY A 109 18.15 22.56 -10.15
N THR A 110 18.73 21.70 -9.31
CA THR A 110 20.09 21.18 -9.48
C THR A 110 20.08 19.70 -9.88
N THR A 111 21.27 19.13 -10.06
CA THR A 111 21.50 17.67 -10.15
C THR A 111 22.53 17.21 -9.13
N THR A 112 22.76 18.02 -8.10
CA THR A 112 23.76 17.78 -7.07
C THR A 112 23.08 17.16 -5.87
N GLN A 113 23.60 16.03 -5.40
CA GLN A 113 23.10 15.40 -4.18
C GLN A 113 23.23 16.34 -2.98
N SER A 114 22.39 16.16 -1.97
CA SER A 114 22.43 16.99 -0.76
C SER A 114 22.36 16.13 0.50
N THR A 115 23.31 16.32 1.42
CA THR A 115 23.32 15.65 2.74
C THR A 115 22.44 16.34 3.77
N THR A 116 21.84 17.49 3.42
CA THR A 116 20.88 18.22 4.23
C THR A 116 19.61 18.54 3.43
N PRO A 117 18.44 18.69 4.06
CA PRO A 117 17.20 19.07 3.39
C PRO A 117 17.30 20.37 2.56
N VAL A 118 16.92 20.31 1.28
CA VAL A 118 16.80 21.46 0.36
C VAL A 118 15.35 21.69 -0.05
N ASP A 119 14.98 22.94 -0.33
CA ASP A 119 13.62 23.29 -0.73
C ASP A 119 13.31 22.85 -2.16
N VAL A 120 12.13 22.23 -2.34
CA VAL A 120 11.57 21.95 -3.66
C VAL A 120 11.03 23.25 -4.26
N SER A 121 11.44 23.56 -5.49
CA SER A 121 11.07 24.79 -6.17
C SER A 121 9.58 24.87 -6.52
N GLY A 122 8.91 25.95 -6.13
CA GLY A 122 7.60 26.32 -6.69
C GLY A 122 6.41 25.48 -6.24
N ILE A 123 6.49 24.83 -5.07
CA ILE A 123 5.37 24.13 -4.43
C ILE A 123 5.13 24.69 -3.01
N THR A 124 3.91 25.14 -2.76
CA THR A 124 3.47 25.68 -1.46
C THR A 124 2.11 25.16 -1.02
N THR A 125 1.50 24.26 -1.79
CA THR A 125 0.13 23.77 -1.55
C THR A 125 0.06 22.25 -1.59
N ALA A 126 1.18 21.56 -1.36
CA ALA A 126 1.17 20.10 -1.33
C ALA A 126 0.35 19.57 -0.15
N THR A 127 -0.43 18.53 -0.41
CA THR A 127 -1.25 17.81 0.58
C THR A 127 -0.76 16.38 0.77
N SER A 128 -0.06 15.82 -0.21
CA SER A 128 0.56 14.50 -0.14
C SER A 128 1.81 14.43 -1.01
N LEU A 129 2.73 13.55 -0.63
CA LEU A 129 3.97 13.25 -1.34
C LEU A 129 4.08 11.76 -1.58
N ALA A 130 4.66 11.40 -2.72
CA ALA A 130 5.06 10.04 -2.96
C ALA A 130 6.30 9.99 -3.87
N LEU A 131 7.20 9.06 -3.58
CA LEU A 131 8.50 8.91 -4.26
C LEU A 131 8.57 7.57 -4.98
N GLY A 132 9.12 7.57 -6.19
CA GLY A 132 9.50 6.38 -6.95
C GLY A 132 11.01 6.20 -6.94
N GLY A 133 11.55 5.28 -7.74
CA GLY A 133 12.98 4.92 -7.69
C GLY A 133 13.93 6.12 -7.86
N TYR A 134 13.60 7.04 -8.78
CA TYR A 134 14.37 8.27 -9.04
C TYR A 134 13.49 9.48 -9.40
N SER A 135 12.23 9.45 -9.02
CA SER A 135 11.25 10.49 -9.32
C SER A 135 10.40 10.79 -8.10
N SER A 136 9.84 11.98 -8.05
CA SER A 136 9.11 12.51 -6.90
C SER A 136 7.84 13.19 -7.39
N CYS A 137 6.74 13.05 -6.68
CA CYS A 137 5.49 13.72 -7.00
C CYS A 137 4.80 14.27 -5.76
N ALA A 138 4.08 15.36 -5.97
CA ALA A 138 3.22 15.99 -4.98
C ALA A 138 1.79 16.10 -5.52
N LEU A 139 0.84 15.70 -4.68
CA LEU A 139 -0.56 16.07 -4.83
C LEU A 139 -0.76 17.45 -4.22
N LEU A 140 -1.40 18.36 -4.95
CA LEU A 140 -1.65 19.72 -4.52
C LEU A 140 -3.10 19.90 -4.07
N THR A 141 -3.34 20.93 -3.27
CA THR A 141 -4.70 21.42 -2.99
C THR A 141 -5.44 21.65 -4.31
N GLY A 142 -6.66 21.13 -4.41
CA GLY A 142 -7.47 21.19 -5.63
C GLY A 142 -7.27 20.02 -6.60
N GLY A 143 -6.53 18.97 -6.23
CA GLY A 143 -6.50 17.70 -6.96
C GLY A 143 -5.59 17.66 -8.20
N THR A 144 -4.77 18.69 -8.38
CA THR A 144 -3.71 18.71 -9.42
C THR A 144 -2.42 18.10 -8.88
N MET A 145 -1.53 17.68 -9.78
CA MET A 145 -0.27 17.03 -9.41
C MET A 145 0.93 17.68 -10.08
N LYS A 146 2.06 17.69 -9.37
CA LYS A 146 3.37 18.01 -9.94
C LYS A 146 4.37 16.90 -9.68
N CYS A 147 5.21 16.61 -10.67
CA CYS A 147 6.24 15.58 -10.61
C CYS A 147 7.60 16.11 -11.08
N TRP A 148 8.70 15.52 -10.60
CA TRP A 148 10.07 15.85 -10.99
C TRP A 148 11.02 14.66 -10.84
N GLY A 149 12.25 14.79 -11.34
CA GLY A 149 13.28 13.75 -11.36
C GLY A 149 13.38 13.02 -12.70
N TYR A 150 13.66 11.72 -12.64
CA TYR A 150 13.85 10.85 -13.79
C TYR A 150 12.56 10.67 -14.61
N ASN A 151 12.66 10.66 -15.94
CA ASN A 151 11.50 10.61 -16.85
C ASN A 151 11.65 9.70 -18.07
N TYR A 152 12.66 8.84 -18.15
CA TYR A 152 12.94 8.08 -19.38
C TYR A 152 11.77 7.19 -19.84
N ARG A 153 10.94 6.73 -18.89
CA ARG A 153 9.73 5.92 -19.17
C ARG A 153 8.44 6.74 -19.23
N GLY A 154 8.52 8.07 -19.16
CA GLY A 154 7.34 8.95 -19.09
C GLY A 154 6.71 9.02 -17.69
N GLN A 155 7.44 8.61 -16.66
CA GLN A 155 6.93 8.54 -15.29
C GLN A 155 6.53 9.89 -14.70
N LEU A 156 6.95 11.03 -15.26
CA LEU A 156 6.48 12.34 -14.80
C LEU A 156 5.11 12.73 -15.35
N GLY A 157 4.59 12.02 -16.36
CA GLY A 157 3.25 12.26 -16.91
C GLY A 157 3.08 13.62 -17.59
N ASP A 158 4.18 14.29 -17.94
CA ASP A 158 4.20 15.65 -18.51
C ASP A 158 4.15 15.67 -20.05
N GLY A 159 3.85 14.52 -20.67
CA GLY A 159 3.86 14.36 -22.13
C GLY A 159 5.24 14.19 -22.74
N THR A 160 6.30 14.10 -21.93
CA THR A 160 7.69 13.96 -22.39
C THR A 160 8.39 12.77 -21.76
N THR A 161 9.63 12.52 -22.16
CA THR A 161 10.54 11.55 -21.53
C THR A 161 11.81 12.21 -20.97
N THR A 162 11.78 13.53 -20.78
CA THR A 162 12.92 14.32 -20.34
C THR A 162 12.90 14.52 -18.84
N ASN A 163 14.03 14.28 -18.17
CA ASN A 163 14.19 14.51 -16.73
C ASN A 163 13.90 15.97 -16.36
N ARG A 164 13.37 16.20 -15.16
CA ARG A 164 13.00 17.53 -14.69
C ARG A 164 13.65 17.83 -13.35
N LYS A 165 14.50 18.87 -13.33
CA LYS A 165 15.15 19.36 -12.10
C LYS A 165 14.23 20.20 -11.22
N LYS A 166 13.05 20.56 -11.73
CA LYS A 166 12.01 21.32 -11.02
C LYS A 166 10.66 20.64 -11.24
N PRO A 167 9.71 20.78 -10.31
CA PRO A 167 8.35 20.26 -10.48
C PRO A 167 7.65 20.74 -11.76
N VAL A 168 7.12 19.79 -12.53
CA VAL A 168 6.28 20.02 -13.71
C VAL A 168 4.88 19.47 -13.48
N ASN A 169 3.87 20.03 -14.15
CA ASN A 169 2.49 19.56 -14.03
C ASN A 169 2.31 18.19 -14.70
N VAL A 170 1.55 17.31 -14.06
CA VAL A 170 1.06 16.08 -14.69
C VAL A 170 -0.09 16.42 -15.63
N SER A 171 -0.07 15.90 -16.85
CA SER A 171 -1.07 16.22 -17.88
C SER A 171 -2.43 15.60 -17.57
N GLY A 172 -3.50 16.40 -17.60
CA GLY A 172 -4.88 15.88 -17.58
C GLY A 172 -5.33 15.26 -16.24
N ILE A 173 -4.71 15.64 -15.12
CA ILE A 173 -5.11 15.28 -13.76
C ILE A 173 -5.53 16.54 -13.00
N THR A 174 -6.80 16.58 -12.60
CA THR A 174 -7.41 17.74 -11.90
C THR A 174 -8.23 17.36 -10.68
N THR A 175 -8.49 16.07 -10.45
CA THR A 175 -9.38 15.58 -9.39
C THR A 175 -8.74 14.45 -8.59
N ALA A 176 -7.41 14.39 -8.54
CA ALA A 176 -6.73 13.36 -7.77
C ALA A 176 -7.01 13.50 -6.27
N THR A 177 -7.32 12.38 -5.63
CA THR A 177 -7.56 12.27 -4.18
C THR A 177 -6.43 11.52 -3.49
N SER A 178 -5.74 10.64 -4.20
CA SER A 178 -4.51 9.99 -3.74
C SER A 178 -3.59 9.64 -4.91
N ILE A 179 -2.32 9.44 -4.59
CA ILE A 179 -1.26 9.13 -5.53
C ILE A 179 -0.47 7.94 -4.99
N ALA A 180 -0.02 7.06 -5.88
CA ALA A 180 0.90 5.99 -5.53
C ALA A 180 1.95 5.82 -6.63
N LEU A 181 3.13 5.37 -6.24
CA LEU A 181 4.28 5.18 -7.13
C LEU A 181 4.83 3.76 -6.98
N GLY A 182 5.17 3.15 -8.11
CA GLY A 182 6.05 2.00 -8.19
C GLY A 182 7.48 2.42 -8.51
N SER A 183 8.29 1.48 -8.99
CA SER A 183 9.70 1.77 -9.34
C SER A 183 9.82 2.79 -10.48
N SER A 184 8.96 2.68 -11.50
CA SER A 184 9.01 3.53 -12.70
C SER A 184 7.63 3.81 -13.34
N HIS A 185 6.55 3.53 -12.61
CA HIS A 185 5.19 3.89 -12.98
C HIS A 185 4.48 4.57 -11.82
N MET A 186 3.43 5.30 -12.14
CA MET A 186 2.66 6.07 -11.17
C MET A 186 1.20 5.96 -11.50
N CYS A 187 0.38 6.13 -10.48
CA CYS A 187 -1.06 6.14 -10.64
C CYS A 187 -1.70 7.16 -9.68
N ALA A 188 -2.80 7.74 -10.12
CA ALA A 188 -3.64 8.62 -9.33
C ALA A 188 -5.04 8.02 -9.21
N LEU A 189 -5.55 7.98 -7.98
CA LEU A 189 -6.97 7.78 -7.71
C LEU A 189 -7.67 9.11 -7.86
N LEU A 190 -8.77 9.14 -8.61
CA LEU A 190 -9.55 10.33 -8.88
C LEU A 190 -10.84 10.33 -8.05
N THR A 191 -11.41 11.52 -7.86
CA THR A 191 -12.77 11.67 -7.35
C THR A 191 -13.74 10.81 -8.16
N GLY A 192 -14.59 10.04 -7.46
CA GLY A 192 -15.53 9.10 -8.08
C GLY A 192 -14.97 7.70 -8.31
N GLY A 193 -13.79 7.37 -7.79
CA GLY A 193 -13.28 5.99 -7.73
C GLY A 193 -12.70 5.45 -9.03
N THR A 194 -12.49 6.30 -10.02
CA THR A 194 -11.73 5.98 -11.24
C THR A 194 -10.24 6.25 -11.04
N MET A 195 -9.39 5.68 -11.88
CA MET A 195 -7.94 5.77 -11.73
C MET A 195 -7.25 6.01 -13.06
N LYS A 196 -6.13 6.74 -13.02
CA LYS A 196 -5.22 6.86 -14.15
C LYS A 196 -3.81 6.47 -13.78
N CYS A 197 -3.10 5.83 -14.71
CA CYS A 197 -1.71 5.41 -14.54
C CYS A 197 -0.84 5.88 -15.71
N TRP A 198 0.46 6.07 -15.49
CA TRP A 198 1.46 6.42 -16.51
C TRP A 198 2.86 5.94 -16.10
N GLY A 199 3.82 6.06 -17.03
CA GLY A 199 5.20 5.61 -16.87
C GLY A 199 5.46 4.28 -17.57
N ASP A 200 6.32 3.45 -16.96
CA ASP A 200 6.67 2.12 -17.46
C ASP A 200 5.46 1.17 -17.50
N ASN A 201 5.34 0.39 -18.56
CA ASN A 201 4.25 -0.56 -18.75
C ASN A 201 4.72 -1.92 -19.29
N TYR A 202 6.02 -2.24 -19.21
CA TYR A 202 6.55 -3.46 -19.85
C TYR A 202 5.93 -4.76 -19.29
N ARG A 203 5.35 -4.71 -18.09
CA ARG A 203 4.65 -5.83 -17.44
C ARG A 203 3.13 -5.66 -17.41
N GLY A 204 2.58 -4.62 -18.05
CA GLY A 204 1.16 -4.30 -18.02
C GLY A 204 0.73 -3.55 -16.76
N GLN A 205 1.67 -2.98 -15.99
CA GLN A 205 1.41 -2.35 -14.69
C GLN A 205 0.57 -1.07 -14.74
N LEU A 206 0.29 -0.53 -15.94
CA LEU A 206 -0.65 0.57 -16.12
C LEU A 206 -2.11 0.11 -16.19
N GLY A 207 -2.38 -1.16 -16.49
CA GLY A 207 -3.75 -1.71 -16.50
C GLY A 207 -4.63 -1.21 -17.66
N ASP A 208 -4.02 -0.65 -18.70
CA ASP A 208 -4.69 -0.07 -19.87
C ASP A 208 -4.93 -1.09 -21.00
N GLY A 209 -4.73 -2.38 -20.73
CA GLY A 209 -4.84 -3.46 -21.71
C GLY A 209 -3.62 -3.58 -22.63
N THR A 210 -2.56 -2.79 -22.42
CA THR A 210 -1.36 -2.80 -23.24
C THR A 210 -0.10 -3.10 -22.42
N THR A 211 1.05 -3.17 -23.09
CA THR A 211 2.38 -3.20 -22.45
C THR A 211 3.24 -2.02 -22.90
N THR A 212 2.60 -0.94 -23.36
CA THR A 212 3.27 0.24 -23.92
C THR A 212 3.38 1.32 -22.86
N ASN A 213 4.58 1.87 -22.68
CA ASN A 213 4.82 2.98 -21.76
C ASN A 213 3.96 4.19 -22.13
N ARG A 214 3.52 4.96 -21.13
CA ARG A 214 2.69 6.15 -21.33
C ARG A 214 3.35 7.34 -20.67
N ASN A 215 3.63 8.38 -21.45
CA ASN A 215 4.16 9.65 -20.95
C ASN A 215 3.05 10.63 -20.55
N THR A 216 1.79 10.23 -20.69
CA THR A 216 0.61 10.92 -20.18
C THR A 216 -0.27 9.93 -19.43
N PRO A 217 -1.03 10.37 -18.41
CA PRO A 217 -1.99 9.53 -17.68
C PRO A 217 -3.04 8.88 -18.59
N VAL A 218 -3.16 7.55 -18.50
CA VAL A 218 -4.20 6.75 -19.18
C VAL A 218 -5.13 6.11 -18.17
N ASN A 219 -6.38 5.85 -18.57
CA ASN A 219 -7.37 5.20 -17.70
C ASN A 219 -7.00 3.74 -17.44
N VAL A 220 -7.20 3.30 -16.20
CA VAL A 220 -7.14 1.87 -15.83
C VAL A 220 -8.45 1.19 -16.25
N SER A 221 -8.37 0.04 -16.89
CA SER A 221 -9.53 -0.68 -17.43
C SER A 221 -10.42 -1.25 -16.32
N GLY A 222 -11.73 -0.95 -16.35
CA GLY A 222 -12.72 -1.63 -15.50
C GLY A 222 -12.64 -1.33 -13.99
N ILE A 223 -12.07 -0.18 -13.61
CA ILE A 223 -12.03 0.33 -12.23
C ILE A 223 -12.89 1.59 -12.10
N THR A 224 -13.92 1.52 -11.27
CA THR A 224 -14.89 2.62 -11.06
C THR A 224 -15.22 2.88 -9.59
N THR A 225 -14.84 2.00 -8.67
CA THR A 225 -15.20 2.06 -7.24
C THR A 225 -13.98 1.96 -6.34
N ALA A 226 -12.81 2.41 -6.82
CA ALA A 226 -11.59 2.38 -6.06
C ALA A 226 -11.65 3.31 -4.83
N THR A 227 -11.18 2.81 -3.69
CA THR A 227 -11.09 3.56 -2.42
C THR A 227 -9.65 3.77 -1.98
N SER A 228 -8.74 2.85 -2.35
CA SER A 228 -7.31 3.01 -2.15
C SER A 228 -6.51 2.30 -3.23
N ILE A 229 -5.27 2.74 -3.40
CA ILE A 229 -4.31 2.23 -4.39
C ILE A 229 -2.99 1.93 -3.69
N ALA A 230 -2.36 0.83 -4.07
CA ALA A 230 -0.99 0.51 -3.69
C ALA A 230 -0.22 -0.09 -4.87
N LEU A 231 1.04 0.30 -5.03
CA LEU A 231 1.90 -0.11 -6.14
C LEU A 231 3.15 -0.84 -5.61
N GLY A 232 3.60 -1.86 -6.35
CA GLY A 232 4.90 -2.50 -6.17
C GLY A 232 5.87 -2.05 -7.27
N ASP A 233 6.98 -2.77 -7.48
CA ASP A 233 7.98 -2.36 -8.48
C ASP A 233 7.40 -2.31 -9.89
N HIS A 234 6.62 -3.34 -10.24
CA HIS A 234 6.03 -3.55 -11.56
C HIS A 234 4.60 -4.12 -11.47
N SER A 235 3.95 -3.97 -10.31
CA SER A 235 2.57 -4.43 -10.09
C SER A 235 1.76 -3.32 -9.43
N SER A 236 0.45 -3.41 -9.57
CA SER A 236 -0.49 -2.40 -9.14
C SER A 236 -1.71 -3.10 -8.57
N CYS A 237 -2.20 -2.64 -7.42
CA CYS A 237 -3.42 -3.15 -6.81
C CYS A 237 -4.32 -2.02 -6.33
N VAL A 238 -5.60 -2.32 -6.25
CA VAL A 238 -6.65 -1.41 -5.81
C VAL A 238 -7.58 -2.11 -4.83
N LEU A 239 -8.00 -1.38 -3.80
CA LEU A 239 -9.10 -1.76 -2.93
C LEU A 239 -10.38 -1.12 -3.47
N LEU A 240 -11.40 -1.93 -3.69
CA LEU A 240 -12.71 -1.47 -4.16
C LEU A 240 -13.67 -1.28 -2.99
N THR A 241 -14.68 -0.45 -3.19
CA THR A 241 -15.85 -0.39 -2.31
C THR A 241 -16.42 -1.80 -2.11
N GLY A 242 -16.65 -2.19 -0.87
CA GLY A 242 -17.11 -3.53 -0.50
C GLY A 242 -15.99 -4.52 -0.15
N GLY A 243 -14.73 -4.08 -0.08
CA GLY A 243 -13.63 -4.87 0.49
C GLY A 243 -13.00 -5.91 -0.45
N THR A 244 -13.37 -5.89 -1.72
CA THR A 244 -12.71 -6.70 -2.76
C THR A 244 -11.49 -5.99 -3.32
N MET A 245 -10.55 -6.76 -3.87
CA MET A 245 -9.32 -6.23 -4.46
C MET A 245 -9.16 -6.65 -5.91
N LYS A 246 -8.57 -5.77 -6.71
CA LYS A 246 -8.03 -6.11 -8.02
C LYS A 246 -6.56 -5.78 -8.14
N CYS A 247 -5.81 -6.61 -8.85
CA CYS A 247 -4.39 -6.41 -9.09
C CYS A 247 -4.04 -6.62 -10.58
N TRP A 248 -2.97 -5.99 -11.06
CA TRP A 248 -2.44 -6.14 -12.41
C TRP A 248 -0.93 -5.84 -12.46
N GLY A 249 -0.31 -6.11 -13.60
CA GLY A 249 1.12 -5.97 -13.86
C GLY A 249 1.88 -7.29 -13.79
N ASP A 250 3.11 -7.22 -13.27
CA ASP A 250 4.00 -8.37 -13.09
C ASP A 250 3.41 -9.37 -12.10
N ASN A 251 3.46 -10.65 -12.44
CA ASN A 251 2.96 -11.76 -11.62
C ASN A 251 3.91 -12.96 -11.57
N ARG A 252 5.17 -12.79 -12.02
CA ARG A 252 6.15 -13.89 -12.10
C ARG A 252 6.39 -14.60 -10.77
N LEU A 253 6.11 -13.92 -9.64
CA LEU A 253 6.25 -14.47 -8.29
C LEU A 253 4.90 -14.63 -7.58
N GLY A 254 3.77 -14.51 -8.30
CA GLY A 254 2.44 -14.63 -7.73
C GLY A 254 1.91 -13.38 -7.04
N GLN A 255 2.58 -12.22 -7.19
CA GLN A 255 2.26 -10.98 -6.45
C GLN A 255 0.87 -10.38 -6.76
N LEU A 256 0.16 -10.87 -7.79
CA LEU A 256 -1.22 -10.46 -8.08
C LEU A 256 -2.26 -11.25 -7.28
N GLY A 257 -1.92 -12.43 -6.74
CA GLY A 257 -2.83 -13.20 -5.88
C GLY A 257 -4.03 -13.79 -6.60
N ASP A 258 -3.98 -13.93 -7.94
CA ASP A 258 -5.07 -14.43 -8.78
C ASP A 258 -5.03 -15.96 -8.98
N GLY A 259 -4.22 -16.67 -8.19
CA GLY A 259 -4.00 -18.11 -8.33
C GLY A 259 -3.08 -18.49 -9.50
N THR A 260 -2.48 -17.53 -10.19
CA THR A 260 -1.58 -17.76 -11.33
C THR A 260 -0.23 -17.07 -11.15
N THR A 261 0.70 -17.31 -12.06
CA THR A 261 1.97 -16.58 -12.15
C THR A 261 2.11 -15.82 -13.48
N THR A 262 0.97 -15.54 -14.12
CA THR A 262 0.90 -14.90 -15.44
C THR A 262 0.65 -13.40 -15.28
N ASN A 263 1.46 -12.57 -15.95
CA ASN A 263 1.30 -11.13 -15.93
C ASN A 263 -0.09 -10.74 -16.47
N ARG A 264 -0.65 -9.65 -15.95
CA ARG A 264 -1.97 -9.14 -16.35
C ARG A 264 -1.85 -7.69 -16.79
N ASN A 265 -2.25 -7.39 -18.01
CA ASN A 265 -2.30 -6.01 -18.52
C ASN A 265 -3.64 -5.33 -18.25
N THR A 266 -4.58 -6.03 -17.61
CA THR A 266 -5.83 -5.50 -17.09
C THR A 266 -6.04 -5.97 -15.64
N PRO A 267 -6.79 -5.21 -14.82
CA PRO A 267 -7.10 -5.60 -13.44
C PRO A 267 -7.83 -6.95 -13.36
N VAL A 268 -7.29 -7.86 -12.54
CA VAL A 268 -7.91 -9.16 -12.20
C VAL A 268 -8.24 -9.21 -10.71
N ASN A 269 -9.26 -10.00 -10.34
CA ASN A 269 -9.64 -10.17 -8.94
C ASN A 269 -8.57 -10.94 -8.17
N VAL A 270 -8.33 -10.54 -6.92
CA VAL A 270 -7.52 -11.30 -5.98
C VAL A 270 -8.34 -12.45 -5.40
N SER A 271 -7.80 -13.67 -5.41
CA SER A 271 -8.48 -14.88 -4.95
C SER A 271 -8.76 -14.84 -3.45
N GLY A 272 -10.02 -15.00 -3.05
CA GLY A 272 -10.40 -15.20 -1.64
C GLY A 272 -10.25 -13.98 -0.73
N ILE A 273 -10.23 -12.76 -1.30
CA ILE A 273 -10.26 -11.49 -0.55
C ILE A 273 -11.58 -10.76 -0.82
N THR A 274 -12.41 -10.64 0.22
CA THR A 274 -13.74 -10.00 0.14
C THR A 274 -13.99 -8.97 1.22
N THR A 275 -13.13 -8.87 2.23
CA THR A 275 -13.32 -8.02 3.42
C THR A 275 -12.10 -7.17 3.73
N ALA A 276 -11.27 -6.87 2.73
CA ALA A 276 -10.10 -6.04 2.93
C ALA A 276 -10.50 -4.62 3.36
N THR A 277 -9.80 -4.09 4.35
CA THR A 277 -9.95 -2.72 4.86
C THR A 277 -8.73 -1.86 4.52
N SER A 278 -7.59 -2.48 4.26
CA SER A 278 -6.36 -1.81 3.83
C SER A 278 -5.50 -2.75 3.00
N ILE A 279 -4.68 -2.16 2.13
CA ILE A 279 -3.77 -2.88 1.22
C ILE A 279 -2.38 -2.25 1.28
N ALA A 280 -1.35 -3.07 1.21
CA ALA A 280 0.03 -2.64 1.15
C ALA A 280 0.81 -3.51 0.16
N LEU A 281 1.67 -2.87 -0.64
CA LEU A 281 2.55 -3.56 -1.57
C LEU A 281 3.99 -3.31 -1.18
N GLY A 282 4.79 -4.37 -1.15
CA GLY A 282 6.23 -4.28 -1.26
C GLY A 282 6.66 -4.38 -2.73
N ALA A 283 7.98 -4.42 -2.96
CA ALA A 283 8.55 -4.53 -4.30
C ALA A 283 7.96 -5.67 -5.14
N ARG A 284 7.73 -6.83 -4.52
CA ARG A 284 7.32 -8.09 -5.18
C ARG A 284 6.32 -8.93 -4.37
N HIS A 285 5.67 -8.34 -3.38
CA HIS A 285 4.67 -9.01 -2.54
C HIS A 285 3.56 -8.03 -2.18
N THR A 286 2.41 -8.56 -1.84
CA THR A 286 1.21 -7.80 -1.52
C THR A 286 0.61 -8.33 -0.23
N CYS A 287 0.11 -7.44 0.61
CA CYS A 287 -0.61 -7.77 1.83
C CYS A 287 -1.93 -7.02 1.88
N ALA A 288 -2.92 -7.66 2.51
CA ALA A 288 -4.23 -7.08 2.79
C ALA A 288 -4.58 -7.28 4.26
N LEU A 289 -4.98 -6.20 4.92
CA LEU A 289 -5.63 -6.24 6.22
C LEU A 289 -7.12 -6.49 6.00
N LEU A 290 -7.67 -7.51 6.66
CA LEU A 290 -9.07 -7.89 6.57
C LEU A 290 -9.86 -7.32 7.75
N MET A 291 -11.16 -7.20 7.56
CA MET A 291 -12.11 -6.97 8.64
C MET A 291 -11.91 -8.02 9.74
N GLY A 292 -11.82 -7.57 11.00
CA GLY A 292 -11.49 -8.42 12.14
C GLY A 292 -9.99 -8.52 12.46
N GLY A 293 -9.12 -7.84 11.70
CA GLY A 293 -7.69 -7.69 12.03
C GLY A 293 -6.78 -8.78 11.45
N ALA A 294 -7.34 -9.82 10.84
CA ALA A 294 -6.55 -10.84 10.15
C ALA A 294 -5.81 -10.24 8.95
N MET A 295 -4.55 -10.65 8.74
CA MET A 295 -3.76 -10.23 7.58
C MET A 295 -3.49 -11.40 6.65
N LYS A 296 -3.57 -11.16 5.35
CA LYS A 296 -3.11 -12.09 4.32
C LYS A 296 -2.06 -11.45 3.43
N CYS A 297 -1.00 -12.19 3.11
CA CYS A 297 0.07 -11.77 2.21
C CYS A 297 0.31 -12.80 1.10
N TRP A 298 0.82 -12.37 -0.05
CA TRP A 298 1.17 -13.22 -1.18
C TRP A 298 2.26 -12.58 -2.05
N GLY A 299 2.81 -13.36 -2.98
CA GLY A 299 3.91 -12.99 -3.85
C GLY A 299 5.23 -13.61 -3.43
N TYR A 300 6.32 -12.85 -3.61
CA TYR A 300 7.67 -13.28 -3.28
C TYR A 300 7.80 -13.58 -1.77
N ASN A 301 8.42 -14.71 -1.40
CA ASN A 301 8.68 -15.10 -0.01
C ASN A 301 10.12 -15.60 0.24
N GLY A 302 11.09 -15.20 -0.59
CA GLY A 302 12.46 -15.70 -0.49
C GLY A 302 13.17 -15.37 0.83
N LEU A 303 12.66 -14.40 1.60
CA LEU A 303 13.21 -13.94 2.88
C LEU A 303 12.20 -14.08 4.05
N GLY A 304 11.06 -14.76 3.84
CA GLY A 304 10.01 -14.89 4.86
C GLY A 304 9.12 -13.66 5.01
N GLN A 305 9.15 -12.72 4.06
CA GLN A 305 8.39 -11.47 4.11
C GLN A 305 6.86 -11.64 4.10
N LEU A 306 6.34 -12.83 3.77
CA LEU A 306 4.91 -13.09 3.87
C LEU A 306 4.46 -13.39 5.32
N GLY A 307 5.40 -13.74 6.21
CA GLY A 307 5.10 -14.04 7.61
C GLY A 307 4.18 -15.25 7.82
N ASP A 308 4.12 -16.17 6.85
CA ASP A 308 3.30 -17.38 6.86
C ASP A 308 4.01 -18.57 7.54
N GLY A 309 5.15 -18.33 8.19
CA GLY A 309 6.00 -19.36 8.79
C GLY A 309 6.86 -20.13 7.78
N THR A 310 6.80 -19.78 6.49
CA THR A 310 7.65 -20.37 5.47
C THR A 310 8.71 -19.37 4.98
N ALA A 311 9.83 -19.90 4.47
CA ALA A 311 10.83 -19.12 3.74
C ALA A 311 11.16 -19.89 2.47
N LYS A 312 11.18 -19.19 1.31
CA LYS A 312 11.46 -19.68 -0.06
C LYS A 312 10.26 -20.08 -0.92
N ASN A 313 9.06 -20.26 -0.37
CA ASN A 313 7.88 -20.60 -1.15
C ASN A 313 7.10 -19.33 -1.52
N ASN A 314 7.15 -18.93 -2.79
CA ASN A 314 6.29 -17.83 -3.26
C ASN A 314 4.83 -18.31 -3.29
N HIS A 315 3.90 -17.40 -3.01
CA HIS A 315 2.47 -17.70 -3.00
C HIS A 315 1.76 -16.90 -4.08
N ASN A 316 1.05 -17.58 -4.98
CA ASN A 316 0.17 -16.96 -5.97
C ASN A 316 -1.28 -16.81 -5.49
N ASN A 317 -1.57 -17.26 -4.27
CA ASN A 317 -2.83 -17.06 -3.58
C ASN A 317 -2.55 -16.40 -2.22
N PRO A 318 -3.43 -15.52 -1.72
CA PRO A 318 -3.32 -14.95 -0.37
C PRO A 318 -3.22 -16.01 0.73
N VAL A 319 -2.16 -15.97 1.52
CA VAL A 319 -1.96 -16.81 2.71
C VAL A 319 -2.00 -15.98 3.98
N TYR A 320 -2.42 -16.59 5.09
CA TYR A 320 -2.50 -15.91 6.37
C TYR A 320 -1.11 -15.64 6.95
N VAL A 321 -0.97 -14.47 7.56
CA VAL A 321 0.20 -14.15 8.39
C VAL A 321 0.02 -14.75 9.77
N ILE A 322 1.02 -15.49 10.24
CA ILE A 322 0.96 -16.17 11.54
C ILE A 322 1.00 -15.13 12.67
N GLY A 323 0.22 -15.39 13.72
CA GLY A 323 0.23 -14.57 14.94
C GLY A 323 -0.58 -13.28 14.86
N LEU A 324 -1.14 -12.96 13.69
CA LEU A 324 -2.04 -11.82 13.46
C LEU A 324 -3.49 -12.26 13.24
N TYR A 325 -3.85 -13.44 13.74
CA TYR A 325 -5.25 -13.87 13.72
C TYR A 325 -6.06 -13.05 14.71
N ALA A 326 -7.28 -12.69 14.32
CA ALA A 326 -8.29 -12.21 15.26
C ALA A 326 -8.36 -13.13 16.49
N PRO A 327 -8.64 -12.62 17.70
CA PRO A 327 -9.06 -13.48 18.81
C PRO A 327 -10.19 -14.38 18.28
N SER A 328 -9.92 -15.68 18.35
CA SER A 328 -10.68 -16.79 17.79
C SER A 328 -12.12 -16.44 17.39
N LEU A 329 -12.44 -16.53 16.10
CA LEU A 329 -13.79 -16.95 15.75
C LEU A 329 -14.04 -18.28 16.49
N PRO A 330 -15.18 -18.44 17.18
CA PRO A 330 -15.49 -19.70 17.84
C PRO A 330 -15.34 -20.83 16.81
N PRO A 331 -14.78 -21.99 17.20
CA PRO A 331 -14.63 -23.11 16.29
C PRO A 331 -15.99 -23.37 15.63
N SER A 332 -15.98 -23.56 14.30
CA SER A 332 -17.17 -23.97 13.57
C SER A 332 -17.84 -25.14 14.32
N PRO A 333 -19.18 -25.14 14.48
CA PRO A 333 -19.87 -26.22 15.14
C PRO A 333 -19.43 -27.55 14.54
N PRO A 334 -19.27 -28.62 15.33
CA PRO A 334 -18.98 -29.93 14.78
C PRO A 334 -20.03 -30.26 13.71
N PRO A 335 -19.66 -30.96 12.62
CA PRO A 335 -20.63 -31.41 11.65
C PRO A 335 -21.75 -32.18 12.38
N PRO A 336 -23.01 -32.01 11.98
CA PRO A 336 -24.11 -32.74 12.60
C PRO A 336 -23.77 -34.24 12.58
N PRO A 337 -24.11 -34.99 13.64
CA PRO A 337 -23.92 -36.44 13.64
C PRO A 337 -24.58 -37.03 12.39
N PRO A 338 -24.01 -38.09 11.79
CA PRO A 338 -24.64 -38.75 10.67
C PRO A 338 -26.08 -39.11 11.06
N PRO A 339 -27.05 -38.93 10.15
CA PRO A 339 -28.44 -39.27 10.45
C PRO A 339 -28.49 -40.73 10.92
N PHE A 340 -29.25 -40.97 11.99
CA PHE A 340 -29.55 -42.33 12.43
C PHE A 340 -30.05 -43.14 11.23
N PRO A 341 -29.65 -44.43 11.09
CA PRO A 341 -30.17 -45.26 10.01
C PRO A 341 -31.70 -45.27 10.10
N SER A 342 -32.33 -44.78 9.05
CA SER A 342 -33.79 -44.80 8.91
C SER A 342 -34.30 -46.23 9.13
N PRO A 343 -35.37 -46.44 9.90
CA PRO A 343 -36.02 -47.75 9.93
C PRO A 343 -36.42 -48.15 8.49
N PRO A 344 -36.41 -49.45 8.17
CA PRO A 344 -36.73 -49.91 6.82
C PRO A 344 -38.10 -49.40 6.39
N LEU A 345 -38.13 -48.78 5.21
CA LEU A 345 -39.36 -48.31 4.58
C LEU A 345 -40.33 -49.50 4.39
N PRO A 346 -41.62 -49.37 4.75
CA PRO A 346 -42.61 -50.34 4.31
C PRO A 346 -42.72 -50.32 2.78
N PRO A 347 -43.10 -51.45 2.15
CA PRO A 347 -43.18 -51.56 0.69
C PRO A 347 -44.14 -50.52 0.12
N PHE A 348 -43.68 -49.80 -0.91
CA PHE A 348 -44.45 -48.81 -1.65
C PHE A 348 -45.68 -49.47 -2.33
N PRO A 349 -46.89 -48.89 -2.20
CA PRO A 349 -47.99 -49.17 -3.10
C PRO A 349 -47.72 -48.55 -4.48
N SER A 350 -48.18 -49.24 -5.53
CA SER A 350 -48.07 -48.86 -6.93
C SER A 350 -48.59 -47.44 -7.22
N PRO A 351 -47.97 -46.69 -8.14
CA PRO A 351 -48.37 -45.32 -8.45
C PRO A 351 -49.70 -45.27 -9.23
N PRO A 352 -50.65 -44.38 -8.87
CA PRO A 352 -51.74 -44.00 -9.75
C PRO A 352 -51.25 -43.06 -10.86
N SER A 353 -51.89 -43.15 -12.02
CA SER A 353 -51.69 -42.34 -13.21
C SER A 353 -51.79 -40.82 -12.97
N SER A 354 -50.86 -40.08 -13.56
CA SER A 354 -50.72 -38.63 -13.54
C SER A 354 -51.92 -37.88 -14.17
N PRO A 355 -52.49 -36.86 -13.50
CA PRO A 355 -53.39 -35.90 -14.15
C PRO A 355 -52.62 -34.79 -14.91
N PRO A 356 -53.25 -34.18 -15.94
CA PRO A 356 -52.61 -33.21 -16.84
C PRO A 356 -52.34 -31.84 -16.18
N PRO A 357 -51.38 -31.06 -16.73
CA PRO A 357 -50.90 -29.82 -16.11
C PRO A 357 -51.87 -28.65 -16.26
N PRO A 358 -51.97 -27.76 -15.24
CA PRO A 358 -52.73 -26.51 -15.32
C PRO A 358 -51.97 -25.40 -16.08
N PRO A 359 -52.71 -24.43 -16.67
CA PRO A 359 -52.16 -23.36 -17.52
C PRO A 359 -51.42 -22.26 -16.72
N PRO A 360 -50.52 -21.50 -17.38
CA PRO A 360 -49.67 -20.52 -16.71
C PRO A 360 -50.37 -19.17 -16.46
N PRO A 361 -50.27 -18.58 -15.25
CA PRO A 361 -50.62 -17.18 -15.04
C PRO A 361 -49.39 -16.26 -14.99
N LYS A 362 -49.37 -15.37 -15.99
CA LYS A 362 -49.01 -13.94 -16.04
C LYS A 362 -47.90 -13.36 -15.14
N LEU A 363 -46.94 -12.74 -15.82
CA LEU A 363 -46.04 -11.69 -15.32
C LEU A 363 -46.83 -10.57 -14.61
N ILE A 364 -46.33 -10.19 -13.43
CA ILE A 364 -46.53 -8.86 -12.84
C ILE A 364 -45.13 -8.26 -12.72
N LEU A 365 -44.92 -7.14 -13.40
CA LEU A 365 -43.80 -6.23 -13.23
C LEU A 365 -44.13 -5.35 -12.03
N ASP A 366 -43.18 -5.19 -11.11
CA ASP A 366 -43.13 -3.98 -10.28
C ASP A 366 -41.70 -3.42 -10.35
N GLU A 367 -41.66 -2.17 -10.80
CA GLU A 367 -40.54 -1.24 -10.81
C GLU A 367 -40.38 -0.57 -9.44
N ASP A 368 -39.17 -0.04 -9.24
CA ASP A 368 -38.80 1.03 -8.31
C ASP A 368 -38.74 0.72 -6.80
N ASP A 369 -37.51 0.86 -6.26
CA ASP A 369 -37.33 1.98 -5.34
C ASP A 369 -35.89 2.52 -5.32
N HIS A 370 -35.83 3.85 -5.34
CA HIS A 370 -34.65 4.69 -5.35
C HIS A 370 -34.20 5.04 -3.91
N ALA A 371 -32.88 5.19 -3.77
CA ALA A 371 -32.18 6.19 -2.96
C ALA A 371 -32.44 6.29 -1.43
N ALA A 372 -31.35 6.23 -0.65
CA ALA A 372 -30.62 7.43 -0.20
C ALA A 372 -29.81 7.19 1.08
N GLY A 373 -28.62 7.82 1.12
CA GLY A 373 -28.07 8.44 2.32
C GLY A 373 -27.21 7.55 3.24
N LEU A 374 -25.92 7.86 3.33
CA LEU A 374 -25.42 8.73 4.41
C LEU A 374 -23.90 8.91 4.36
N THR A 375 -23.54 10.17 4.54
CA THR A 375 -22.22 10.77 4.75
C THR A 375 -21.47 10.20 5.95
N GLY A 376 -20.15 10.03 5.84
CA GLY A 376 -19.29 9.67 6.98
C GLY A 376 -17.81 9.81 6.69
N ILE A 377 -17.19 10.79 7.33
CA ILE A 377 -15.78 11.19 7.37
C ILE A 377 -14.89 10.07 7.97
N LEU A 378 -13.68 9.83 7.45
CA LEU A 378 -12.48 9.67 8.32
C LEU A 378 -11.14 9.68 7.59
N VAL A 379 -10.21 10.40 8.21
CA VAL A 379 -8.76 10.43 8.04
C VAL A 379 -8.14 9.48 9.08
N VAL A 380 -6.91 9.03 8.83
CA VAL A 380 -5.95 8.38 9.76
C VAL A 380 -5.94 6.85 9.75
N LEU A 381 -4.81 6.28 9.32
CA LEU A 381 -4.36 4.96 9.76
C LEU A 381 -2.84 4.91 9.78
N VAL A 382 -2.26 5.54 10.81
CA VAL A 382 -1.04 5.09 11.48
C VAL A 382 -1.33 5.17 12.98
N ALA A 383 -0.89 4.16 13.72
CA ALA A 383 -1.10 3.91 15.15
C ALA A 383 -2.39 3.14 15.54
N THR A 384 -2.36 1.81 15.39
CA THR A 384 -3.08 0.87 16.25
C THR A 384 -2.26 -0.42 16.46
N ILE A 385 -1.11 -0.28 17.12
CA ILE A 385 -0.55 -1.34 17.97
C ILE A 385 0.10 -0.63 19.16
N PHE A 386 -0.69 -0.24 20.16
CA PHE A 386 -0.25 -0.05 21.55
C PHE A 386 -1.50 0.27 22.39
N ASN A 387 -2.30 -0.76 22.66
CA ASN A 387 -3.12 -0.85 23.87
C ASN A 387 -3.70 -2.26 24.02
N MET A 388 -2.79 -3.24 24.19
CA MET A 388 -3.04 -4.46 24.95
C MET A 388 -1.67 -4.96 25.42
N LEU A 389 -1.18 -4.34 26.50
CA LEU A 389 -0.34 -4.92 27.55
C LEU A 389 -0.29 -3.93 28.71
#